data_AF-A0A0S2FBN8-F1
#
_entry.id   AF-A0A0S2FBN8-F1
#
_cell.length_a   1.000
_cell.length_b   1.000
_cell.length_c   1.000
_cell.angle_alpha   90.00
_cell.angle_beta   90.00
_cell.angle_gamma   90.00
#
_symmetry.space_group_name_H-M   'P 1'
#
loop_
_entity.id
_entity.type
_entity.pdbx_description
1 polymer ?
#
loop_
_entity_poly.entity_id
_entity_poly.type
_entity_poly.pdbx_seq_one_letter_code
_entity_poly.pdbx_strand_id
1 'polypeptide(L)'
;MWQFQTIRNPSEALLWFSDGLPIDSWRGGQGVSSRLIVDGEGFLDVTDFQNGFPFGPVMDFIDFNGADFDYTPNPSASFELYLPGDGSFTATAAATGVSRSGQLKPLPVVAAADAAYLDRMIADKYVPYQDIPDAPGKSFAQIAALGAQLFPFSPYSFQLAMSIYDWTTASFTRLVFMKIFEYTGMSQSPLPLDQDSIATAIWESNWNTYNPGNADYMNSFMMTPASSLADVQSQLAAVATQLQQFSDVENRLLAAAYQSMPRTSIVDQPQLFSGQMDIYQLGMEHFGIEFLQCPLNAGPDTVPLQIDFNQAIADYIRPGDTITTKMVWSFGSSMSEAMQYQNGIVLVANPPDGAWVWDAASYITPLSDDPDKIEYTFAPGTSFLVQSVEQTQNNGVDVWVITLLVSGA
;
A
#
# COMPACT_ATOMS: atom_id res chain seq x y z
N MET A 1 3.02 19.93 19.65
CA MET A 1 1.98 20.23 18.65
C MET A 1 2.44 21.39 17.77
N TRP A 2 1.84 21.59 16.61
CA TRP A 2 2.20 22.66 15.68
C TRP A 2 0.99 23.27 14.98
N GLN A 3 1.17 24.46 14.40
CA GLN A 3 0.17 25.10 13.54
C GLN A 3 0.84 26.03 12.53
N PHE A 4 0.12 26.34 11.44
CA PHE A 4 0.46 27.46 10.57
C PHE A 4 -0.26 28.72 11.05
N GLN A 5 0.49 29.74 11.48
CA GLN A 5 -0.08 31.05 11.88
C GLN A 5 -0.49 31.88 10.67
N THR A 6 0.28 31.77 9.59
CA THR A 6 0.01 32.49 8.33
C THR A 6 0.46 31.60 7.18
N ILE A 7 -0.36 31.53 6.15
CA ILE A 7 0.01 30.94 4.86
C ILE A 7 -0.07 32.03 3.80
N ARG A 8 1.05 32.35 3.18
CA ARG A 8 1.13 33.25 2.02
C ARG A 8 1.07 32.38 0.76
N ASN A 9 -0.05 32.45 0.08
CA ASN A 9 -0.37 31.63 -1.08
C ASN A 9 -0.83 32.53 -2.25
N PRO A 10 0.09 33.23 -2.96
CA PRO A 10 -0.23 34.12 -4.07
C PRO A 10 -0.89 33.46 -5.28
N SER A 11 -0.78 32.14 -5.47
CA SER A 11 -1.49 31.42 -6.53
C SER A 11 -2.99 31.30 -6.24
N GLU A 12 -3.40 31.58 -4.99
CA GLU A 12 -4.75 31.33 -4.48
C GLU A 12 -5.17 29.86 -4.62
N ALA A 13 -4.20 28.94 -4.68
CA ALA A 13 -4.47 27.50 -4.68
C ALA A 13 -5.33 27.14 -3.47
N LEU A 14 -6.32 26.28 -3.69
CA LEU A 14 -7.13 25.81 -2.58
C LEU A 14 -6.29 24.88 -1.68
N LEU A 15 -6.50 24.98 -0.37
CA LEU A 15 -5.69 24.31 0.64
C LEU A 15 -6.58 23.43 1.53
N TRP A 16 -6.16 22.19 1.78
CA TRP A 16 -6.86 21.27 2.67
C TRP A 16 -5.89 20.35 3.39
N PHE A 17 -6.27 19.89 4.59
CA PHE A 17 -5.54 18.82 5.25
C PHE A 17 -6.26 17.49 5.15
N SER A 18 -5.49 16.41 5.03
CA SER A 18 -5.99 15.03 4.98
C SER A 18 -6.73 14.58 6.25
N ASP A 19 -6.58 15.29 7.36
CA ASP A 19 -7.29 15.06 8.63
C ASP A 19 -8.69 15.71 8.66
N GLY A 20 -9.04 16.51 7.66
CA GLY A 20 -10.31 17.24 7.58
C GLY A 20 -10.43 18.44 8.52
N LEU A 21 -9.39 18.77 9.30
CA LEU A 21 -9.40 19.91 10.22
C LEU A 21 -9.13 21.24 9.49
N PRO A 22 -9.61 22.38 10.02
CA PRO A 22 -9.28 23.71 9.46
C PRO A 22 -7.77 23.97 9.35
N ILE A 23 -7.34 24.74 8.34
CA ILE A 23 -5.92 25.03 8.06
C ILE A 23 -5.14 25.54 9.27
N ASP A 24 -5.76 26.41 10.06
CA ASP A 24 -5.18 27.08 11.24
C ASP A 24 -5.27 26.26 12.54
N SER A 25 -5.80 25.03 12.47
CA SER A 25 -5.90 24.17 13.65
C SER A 25 -4.53 23.70 14.13
N TRP A 26 -4.40 23.57 15.45
CA TRP A 26 -3.31 22.86 16.08
C TRP A 26 -3.33 21.38 15.67
N ARG A 27 -2.17 20.88 15.27
CA ARG A 27 -1.92 19.51 14.83
C ARG A 27 -0.74 18.91 15.57
N GLY A 28 -0.50 17.64 15.35
CA GLY A 28 0.64 16.92 15.91
C GLY A 28 0.31 16.21 17.22
N GLY A 29 1.37 15.78 17.90
CA GLY A 29 1.34 14.68 18.85
C GLY A 29 2.41 13.66 18.46
N GLN A 30 2.68 12.69 19.34
CA GLN A 30 3.77 11.74 19.13
C GLN A 30 3.54 10.91 17.85
N GLY A 31 4.36 11.16 16.82
CA GLY A 31 4.36 10.38 15.57
C GLY A 31 3.23 10.71 14.59
N VAL A 32 2.47 11.79 14.84
CA VAL A 32 1.35 12.19 13.98
C VAL A 32 1.89 12.85 12.70
N SER A 33 1.46 12.35 11.55
CA SER A 33 1.68 12.98 10.25
C SER A 33 0.38 13.55 9.70
N SER A 34 0.45 14.75 9.13
CA SER A 34 -0.65 15.42 8.45
C SER A 34 -0.18 15.86 7.07
N ARG A 35 -1.06 15.73 6.06
CA ARG A 35 -0.75 16.14 4.68
C ARG A 35 -1.55 17.37 4.33
N LEU A 36 -0.87 18.47 4.02
CA LEU A 36 -1.45 19.65 3.38
C LEU A 36 -1.45 19.43 1.87
N ILE A 37 -2.63 19.49 1.27
CA ILE A 37 -2.88 19.38 -0.15
C ILE A 37 -2.99 20.80 -0.71
N VAL A 38 -2.15 21.11 -1.69
CA VAL A 38 -2.11 22.39 -2.40
C VAL A 38 -2.61 22.15 -3.82
N ASP A 39 -3.81 22.64 -4.13
CA ASP A 39 -4.50 22.35 -5.39
C ASP A 39 -3.62 22.66 -6.61
N GLY A 40 -3.49 21.70 -7.52
CA GLY A 40 -2.65 21.82 -8.72
C GLY A 40 -1.13 21.89 -8.50
N GLU A 41 -0.64 21.95 -7.26
CA GLU A 41 0.79 22.16 -6.96
C GLU A 41 1.46 20.95 -6.29
N GLY A 42 0.77 20.24 -5.38
CA GLY A 42 1.34 19.07 -4.71
C GLY A 42 0.94 18.88 -3.24
N PHE A 43 1.72 18.07 -2.54
CA PHE A 43 1.55 17.76 -1.12
C PHE A 43 2.72 18.27 -0.27
N LEU A 44 2.39 18.95 0.82
CA LEU A 44 3.32 19.18 1.93
C LEU A 44 2.98 18.21 3.05
N ASP A 45 3.83 17.21 3.25
CA ASP A 45 3.74 16.36 4.42
C ASP A 45 4.38 17.03 5.62
N VAL A 46 3.68 17.00 6.74
CA VAL A 46 4.14 17.55 8.01
C VAL A 46 4.11 16.45 9.05
N THR A 47 5.27 16.05 9.57
CA THR A 47 5.34 15.02 10.62
C THR A 47 5.94 15.61 11.88
N ASP A 48 5.21 15.45 12.99
CA ASP A 48 5.61 15.91 14.32
C ASP A 48 6.30 14.78 15.10
N PHE A 49 7.53 15.04 15.53
CA PHE A 49 8.31 14.14 16.36
C PHE A 49 8.42 14.75 17.75
N GLN A 50 7.90 14.04 18.75
CA GLN A 50 7.94 14.45 20.16
C GLN A 50 8.57 13.36 21.00
N ASN A 51 9.50 13.74 21.88
CA ASN A 51 10.18 12.84 22.82
C ASN A 51 10.69 11.56 22.15
N GLY A 52 11.54 11.72 21.14
CA GLY A 52 11.92 10.65 20.21
C GLY A 52 12.50 9.35 20.78
N PHE A 53 12.86 9.25 22.07
CA PHE A 53 13.38 8.00 22.64
C PHE A 53 13.04 7.85 24.13
N PRO A 54 12.47 6.69 24.58
CA PRO A 54 12.16 6.42 26.00
C PRO A 54 13.35 6.57 26.96
N PHE A 55 14.57 6.50 26.43
CA PHE A 55 15.83 6.58 27.18
C PHE A 55 16.87 7.51 26.53
N GLY A 56 16.48 8.36 25.57
CA GLY A 56 17.38 9.27 24.85
C GLY A 56 17.17 10.75 25.20
N PRO A 57 17.91 11.67 24.55
CA PRO A 57 17.66 13.10 24.71
C PRO A 57 16.25 13.46 24.23
N VAL A 58 15.60 14.40 24.93
CA VAL A 58 14.38 15.04 24.44
C VAL A 58 14.73 15.77 23.16
N MET A 59 14.21 15.28 22.04
CA MET A 59 14.31 15.92 20.73
C MET A 59 12.90 16.06 20.20
N ASP A 60 12.50 17.31 20.01
CA ASP A 60 11.23 17.69 19.43
C ASP A 60 11.51 18.42 18.11
N PHE A 61 11.12 17.82 16.99
CA PHE A 61 11.31 18.43 15.67
C PHE A 61 10.12 18.16 14.74
N ILE A 62 9.98 18.98 13.72
CA ILE A 62 8.96 18.82 12.68
C ILE A 62 9.66 18.71 11.33
N ASP A 63 9.31 17.66 10.59
CA ASP A 63 9.71 17.44 9.19
C ASP A 63 8.63 18.05 8.28
N PHE A 64 9.07 18.91 7.36
CA PHE A 64 8.29 19.36 6.22
C PHE A 64 8.91 18.82 4.93
N ASN A 65 8.45 17.68 4.40
CA ASN A 65 9.08 17.00 3.25
C ASN A 65 10.63 16.96 3.34
N GLY A 66 11.19 16.61 4.51
CA GLY A 66 12.64 16.57 4.77
C GLY A 66 13.29 17.91 5.17
N ALA A 67 12.52 19.00 5.27
CA ALA A 67 12.97 20.26 5.85
C ALA A 67 12.70 20.27 7.36
N ASP A 68 13.72 19.93 8.15
CA ASP A 68 13.60 19.74 9.60
C ASP A 68 13.71 21.05 10.40
N PHE A 69 12.85 21.17 11.42
CA PHE A 69 12.86 22.24 12.40
C PHE A 69 12.89 21.69 13.81
N ASP A 70 14.00 21.91 14.51
CA ASP A 70 14.09 21.70 15.96
C ASP A 70 13.31 22.79 16.69
N TYR A 71 12.39 22.38 17.55
CA TYR A 71 11.62 23.28 18.42
C TYR A 71 11.79 22.98 19.91
N THR A 72 12.73 22.10 20.25
CA THR A 72 13.11 21.74 21.63
C THR A 72 13.46 23.01 22.44
N PRO A 73 13.04 23.14 23.71
CA PRO A 73 12.20 22.23 24.50
C PRO A 73 10.71 22.64 24.51
N ASN A 74 10.24 23.37 23.49
CA ASN A 74 8.89 23.94 23.52
C ASN A 74 7.84 22.84 23.30
N PRO A 75 6.72 22.84 24.04
CA PRO A 75 5.64 21.87 23.82
C PRO A 75 4.89 22.11 22.49
N SER A 76 5.15 23.25 21.85
CA SER A 76 4.44 23.69 20.68
C SER A 76 5.29 24.58 19.77
N ALA A 77 5.11 24.42 18.46
CA ALA A 77 5.73 25.26 17.44
C ALA A 77 4.67 25.97 16.58
N SER A 78 5.04 27.10 16.01
CA SER A 78 4.19 27.85 15.08
C SER A 78 5.01 28.26 13.88
N PHE A 79 4.42 28.16 12.70
CA PHE A 79 5.11 28.39 11.44
C PHE A 79 4.37 29.39 10.56
N GLU A 80 5.13 30.14 9.78
CA GLU A 80 4.66 30.83 8.59
C GLU A 80 5.02 29.98 7.37
N LEU A 81 4.07 29.77 6.45
CA LEU A 81 4.28 29.04 5.21
C LEU A 81 4.17 29.98 4.02
N TYR A 82 5.09 29.87 3.07
CA TYR A 82 5.03 30.55 1.77
C TYR A 82 4.98 29.51 0.64
N LEU A 83 3.96 29.62 -0.19
CA LEU A 83 3.69 28.77 -1.37
C LEU A 83 3.67 29.66 -2.62
N PRO A 84 4.80 29.82 -3.34
CA PRO A 84 4.90 30.75 -4.47
C PRO A 84 4.09 30.39 -5.71
N GLY A 85 3.54 29.17 -5.83
CA GLY A 85 2.79 28.74 -7.01
C GLY A 85 3.58 27.93 -8.04
N ASP A 86 4.75 27.40 -7.68
CA ASP A 86 5.65 26.66 -8.58
C ASP A 86 6.00 25.25 -8.06
N GLY A 87 5.26 24.75 -7.06
CA GLY A 87 5.54 23.47 -6.41
C GLY A 87 6.64 23.53 -5.35
N SER A 88 7.28 24.68 -5.12
CA SER A 88 8.18 24.88 -3.98
C SER A 88 7.44 25.39 -2.75
N PHE A 89 8.09 25.30 -1.58
CA PHE A 89 7.61 25.97 -0.37
C PHE A 89 8.76 26.57 0.44
N THR A 90 8.44 27.51 1.31
CA THR A 90 9.33 27.96 2.38
C THR A 90 8.55 28.03 3.69
N ALA A 91 8.99 27.29 4.70
CA ALA A 91 8.47 27.34 6.05
C ALA A 91 9.41 28.18 6.94
N THR A 92 8.86 28.99 7.83
CA THR A 92 9.62 29.79 8.79
C THR A 92 9.08 29.57 10.20
N ALA A 93 9.93 29.16 11.12
CA ALA A 93 9.57 29.01 12.52
C ALA A 93 9.35 30.40 13.15
N ALA A 94 8.12 30.70 13.59
CA ALA A 94 7.71 32.02 14.04
C ALA A 94 8.51 32.51 15.27
N ALA A 95 8.91 31.60 16.15
CA ALA A 95 9.64 31.94 17.37
C ALA A 95 11.11 32.32 17.12
N THR A 96 11.75 31.70 16.12
CA THR A 96 13.20 31.83 15.89
C THR A 96 13.53 32.60 14.61
N GLY A 97 12.58 32.75 13.69
CA GLY A 97 12.80 33.30 12.35
C GLY A 97 13.63 32.40 11.43
N VAL A 98 13.93 31.16 11.84
CA VAL A 98 14.66 30.21 11.00
C VAL A 98 13.74 29.78 9.85
N SER A 99 14.25 29.89 8.62
CA SER A 99 13.55 29.43 7.42
C SER A 99 14.22 28.20 6.81
N ARG A 100 13.39 27.33 6.23
CA ARG A 100 13.80 26.21 5.37
C ARG A 100 12.89 26.16 4.15
N SER A 101 13.43 25.71 3.04
CA SER A 101 12.70 25.57 1.78
C SER A 101 12.80 24.14 1.29
N GLY A 102 11.79 23.72 0.53
CA GLY A 102 11.72 22.37 -0.05
C GLY A 102 10.79 22.35 -1.25
N GLN A 103 10.44 21.14 -1.67
CA GLN A 103 9.50 20.88 -2.77
C GLN A 103 8.26 20.16 -2.23
N LEU A 104 7.11 20.49 -2.78
CA LEU A 104 5.90 19.71 -2.62
C LEU A 104 6.08 18.37 -3.35
N LYS A 105 5.51 17.30 -2.80
CA LYS A 105 5.42 16.03 -3.52
C LYS A 105 4.39 16.18 -4.65
N PRO A 106 4.63 15.63 -5.84
CA PRO A 106 3.73 15.81 -6.96
C PRO A 106 2.38 15.13 -6.68
N LEU A 107 1.31 15.71 -7.24
CA LEU A 107 0.00 15.04 -7.28
C LEU A 107 0.09 13.85 -8.26
N PRO A 108 -0.47 12.68 -7.91
CA PRO A 108 -0.51 11.56 -8.84
C PRO A 108 -1.44 11.86 -10.00
N VAL A 109 -1.08 11.37 -11.18
CA VAL A 109 -1.90 11.50 -12.39
C VAL A 109 -2.93 10.38 -12.41
N VAL A 110 -4.21 10.74 -12.54
CA VAL A 110 -5.32 9.80 -12.65
C VAL A 110 -5.95 9.90 -14.03
N ALA A 111 -5.91 8.80 -14.79
CA ALA A 111 -6.51 8.77 -16.12
C ALA A 111 -8.04 8.68 -16.03
N ALA A 112 -8.73 9.58 -16.74
CA ALA A 112 -10.20 9.57 -16.82
C ALA A 112 -10.77 8.24 -17.33
N ALA A 113 -10.04 7.58 -18.24
CA ALA A 113 -10.43 6.29 -18.79
C ALA A 113 -10.39 5.16 -17.76
N ASP A 114 -9.40 5.20 -16.84
CA ASP A 114 -9.28 4.21 -15.76
C ASP A 114 -10.42 4.39 -14.75
N ALA A 115 -10.72 5.64 -14.36
CA ALA A 115 -11.85 5.95 -13.48
C ALA A 115 -13.19 5.52 -14.09
N ALA A 116 -13.44 5.84 -15.36
CA ALA A 116 -14.65 5.44 -16.06
C ALA A 116 -14.77 3.91 -16.25
N TYR A 117 -13.65 3.20 -16.34
CA TYR A 117 -13.64 1.74 -16.36
C TYR A 117 -14.03 1.19 -14.99
N LEU A 118 -13.48 1.73 -13.90
CA LEU A 118 -13.85 1.32 -12.54
C LEU A 118 -15.34 1.56 -12.27
N ASP A 119 -15.91 2.69 -12.70
CA ASP A 119 -17.35 2.97 -12.58
C ASP A 119 -18.22 1.89 -13.24
N ARG A 120 -17.75 1.32 -14.37
CA ARG A 120 -18.44 0.20 -15.01
C ARG A 120 -18.33 -1.07 -14.16
N MET A 121 -17.15 -1.38 -13.64
CA MET A 121 -16.96 -2.54 -12.76
C MET A 121 -17.80 -2.43 -11.49
N ILE A 122 -18.01 -1.20 -10.99
CA ILE A 122 -18.92 -0.92 -9.88
C ILE A 122 -20.38 -1.17 -10.28
N ALA A 123 -20.81 -0.65 -11.44
CA ALA A 123 -22.17 -0.85 -11.93
C ALA A 123 -22.50 -2.33 -12.18
N ASP A 124 -21.51 -3.08 -12.67
CA ASP A 124 -21.60 -4.52 -12.95
C ASP A 124 -21.40 -5.38 -11.69
N LYS A 125 -21.17 -4.76 -10.52
CA LYS A 125 -20.98 -5.39 -9.20
C LYS A 125 -19.74 -6.29 -9.09
N TYR A 126 -18.70 -5.99 -9.87
CA TYR A 126 -17.36 -6.55 -9.66
C TYR A 126 -16.57 -5.79 -8.59
N VAL A 127 -16.94 -4.53 -8.31
CA VAL A 127 -16.34 -3.67 -7.29
C VAL A 127 -17.42 -2.97 -6.45
N PRO A 128 -17.28 -2.89 -5.12
CA PRO A 128 -16.35 -3.67 -4.33
C PRO A 128 -16.74 -5.16 -4.32
N TYR A 129 -15.96 -6.01 -3.66
CA TYR A 129 -16.39 -7.36 -3.32
C TYR A 129 -17.75 -7.35 -2.62
N GLN A 130 -18.62 -8.29 -3.01
CA GLN A 130 -19.99 -8.36 -2.52
C GLN A 130 -20.07 -9.27 -1.26
N ASP A 131 -20.99 -8.97 -0.35
CA ASP A 131 -21.32 -9.81 0.81
C ASP A 131 -20.12 -10.29 1.65
N ILE A 132 -19.32 -9.35 2.17
CA ILE A 132 -18.18 -9.60 3.07
C ILE A 132 -18.66 -10.35 4.33
N PRO A 133 -18.13 -11.56 4.64
CA PRO A 133 -18.44 -12.24 5.89
C PRO A 133 -18.01 -11.41 7.10
N ASP A 134 -18.79 -11.47 8.17
CA ASP A 134 -18.41 -10.95 9.49
C ASP A 134 -18.21 -9.42 9.63
N ALA A 135 -18.41 -8.61 8.57
CA ALA A 135 -18.32 -7.15 8.64
C ALA A 135 -19.48 -6.45 7.90
N PRO A 136 -20.09 -5.38 8.46
CA PRO A 136 -21.06 -4.57 7.72
C PRO A 136 -20.42 -3.72 6.59
N GLY A 137 -19.10 -3.77 6.45
CA GLY A 137 -18.33 -3.01 5.45
C GLY A 137 -18.51 -1.49 5.59
N LYS A 138 -18.01 -0.75 4.59
CA LYS A 138 -18.28 0.69 4.45
C LYS A 138 -19.34 0.89 3.37
N SER A 139 -20.31 1.76 3.65
CA SER A 139 -21.26 2.20 2.62
C SER A 139 -20.57 3.08 1.58
N PHE A 140 -21.15 3.15 0.38
CA PHE A 140 -20.69 4.04 -0.70
C PHE A 140 -20.59 5.51 -0.24
N ALA A 141 -21.50 5.96 0.61
CA ALA A 141 -21.47 7.32 1.16
C ALA A 141 -20.27 7.55 2.09
N GLN A 142 -19.90 6.55 2.90
CA GLN A 142 -18.71 6.62 3.76
C GLN A 142 -17.43 6.63 2.91
N ILE A 143 -17.35 5.77 1.89
CA ILE A 143 -16.21 5.72 0.96
C ILE A 143 -16.07 7.04 0.20
N ALA A 144 -17.19 7.62 -0.28
CA ALA A 144 -17.18 8.93 -0.95
C ALA A 144 -16.73 10.07 -0.03
N ALA A 145 -17.16 10.08 1.23
CA ALA A 145 -16.73 11.06 2.21
C ALA A 145 -15.22 10.96 2.49
N LEU A 146 -14.70 9.74 2.67
CA LEU A 146 -13.28 9.49 2.83
C LEU A 146 -12.49 9.89 1.57
N GLY A 147 -13.01 9.59 0.38
CA GLY A 147 -12.40 10.00 -0.88
C GLY A 147 -12.29 11.51 -1.00
N ALA A 148 -13.36 12.25 -0.70
CA ALA A 148 -13.34 13.72 -0.71
C ALA A 148 -12.34 14.31 0.30
N GLN A 149 -12.13 13.63 1.43
CA GLN A 149 -11.16 14.04 2.45
C GLN A 149 -9.71 13.74 2.06
N LEU A 150 -9.45 12.53 1.54
CA LEU A 150 -8.10 12.04 1.27
C LEU A 150 -7.58 12.42 -0.13
N PHE A 151 -8.47 12.59 -1.10
CA PHE A 151 -8.14 12.89 -2.49
C PHE A 151 -8.87 14.13 -3.06
N PRO A 152 -8.98 15.26 -2.32
CA PRO A 152 -9.71 16.45 -2.78
C PRO A 152 -9.15 17.07 -4.07
N PHE A 153 -7.89 16.79 -4.41
CA PHE A 153 -7.23 17.28 -5.62
C PHE A 153 -7.72 16.61 -6.92
N SER A 154 -8.45 15.49 -6.81
CA SER A 154 -8.88 14.70 -7.97
C SER A 154 -10.40 14.72 -8.10
N PRO A 155 -10.95 14.94 -9.31
CA PRO A 155 -12.38 14.73 -9.55
C PRO A 155 -12.79 13.25 -9.45
N TYR A 156 -11.81 12.33 -9.39
CA TYR A 156 -12.00 10.88 -9.29
C TYR A 156 -11.75 10.36 -7.85
N SER A 157 -11.98 11.22 -6.86
CA SER A 157 -11.69 10.93 -5.45
C SER A 157 -12.42 9.68 -4.92
N PHE A 158 -13.66 9.45 -5.38
CA PHE A 158 -14.41 8.25 -5.04
C PHE A 158 -13.77 6.97 -5.60
N GLN A 159 -13.32 7.00 -6.85
CA GLN A 159 -12.69 5.83 -7.51
C GLN A 159 -11.37 5.46 -6.84
N LEU A 160 -10.56 6.45 -6.46
CA LEU A 160 -9.32 6.23 -5.70
C LEU A 160 -9.60 5.60 -4.32
N ALA A 161 -10.60 6.10 -3.61
CA ALA A 161 -11.02 5.53 -2.32
C ALA A 161 -11.57 4.12 -2.48
N MET A 162 -12.39 3.89 -3.50
CA MET A 162 -12.98 2.59 -3.79
C MET A 162 -11.92 1.55 -4.17
N SER A 163 -10.86 1.92 -4.91
CA SER A 163 -9.79 0.97 -5.23
C SER A 163 -9.02 0.51 -3.98
N ILE A 164 -8.78 1.39 -3.01
CA ILE A 164 -8.16 0.98 -1.73
C ILE A 164 -9.12 0.10 -0.94
N TYR A 165 -10.40 0.48 -0.85
CA TYR A 165 -11.40 -0.31 -0.15
C TYR A 165 -11.54 -1.71 -0.77
N ASP A 166 -11.67 -1.83 -2.08
CA ASP A 166 -11.77 -3.13 -2.76
C ASP A 166 -10.52 -3.98 -2.54
N TRP A 167 -9.31 -3.38 -2.59
CA TRP A 167 -8.07 -4.07 -2.23
C TRP A 167 -8.09 -4.67 -0.81
N THR A 168 -8.80 -4.07 0.14
CA THR A 168 -8.85 -4.60 1.51
C THR A 168 -9.84 -5.75 1.67
N THR A 169 -10.80 -5.87 0.75
CA THR A 169 -11.72 -7.02 0.67
C THR A 169 -11.08 -8.22 -0.03
N ALA A 170 -11.81 -9.33 -0.14
CA ALA A 170 -11.37 -10.53 -0.87
C ALA A 170 -10.99 -10.31 -2.35
N SER A 171 -11.38 -9.18 -2.95
CA SER A 171 -10.89 -8.76 -4.28
C SER A 171 -9.36 -8.64 -4.37
N PHE A 172 -8.64 -8.51 -3.25
CA PHE A 172 -7.17 -8.59 -3.23
C PHE A 172 -6.64 -9.84 -3.94
N THR A 173 -7.37 -10.97 -3.85
CA THR A 173 -6.98 -12.25 -4.47
C THR A 173 -6.87 -12.12 -6.00
N ARG A 174 -7.81 -11.40 -6.64
CA ARG A 174 -7.74 -11.08 -8.09
C ARG A 174 -6.46 -10.31 -8.40
N LEU A 175 -6.21 -9.26 -7.64
CA LEU A 175 -5.10 -8.34 -7.87
C LEU A 175 -3.74 -9.03 -7.69
N VAL A 176 -3.62 -9.89 -6.67
CA VAL A 176 -2.43 -10.72 -6.42
C VAL A 176 -2.24 -11.72 -7.55
N PHE A 177 -3.25 -12.54 -7.88
CA PHE A 177 -3.12 -13.60 -8.89
C PHE A 177 -2.75 -13.06 -10.26
N MET A 178 -3.37 -11.96 -10.70
CA MET A 178 -3.05 -11.36 -12.01
C MET A 178 -1.65 -10.76 -12.08
N LYS A 179 -0.94 -10.60 -10.95
CA LYS A 179 0.40 -9.98 -10.91
C LYS A 179 1.51 -10.97 -10.59
N ILE A 180 1.34 -11.86 -9.62
CA ILE A 180 2.40 -12.82 -9.27
C ILE A 180 2.61 -13.84 -10.40
N PHE A 181 1.52 -14.26 -11.05
CA PHE A 181 1.51 -15.19 -12.19
C PHE A 181 1.74 -14.51 -13.55
N GLU A 182 2.25 -13.28 -13.55
CA GLU A 182 2.62 -12.54 -14.77
C GLU A 182 4.12 -12.75 -15.10
N TYR A 183 4.43 -13.12 -16.34
CA TYR A 183 5.81 -13.33 -16.82
C TYR A 183 6.49 -11.99 -17.19
N THR A 184 6.87 -11.22 -16.16
CA THR A 184 7.31 -9.81 -16.30
C THR A 184 8.60 -9.58 -17.08
N GLY A 185 9.38 -10.62 -17.37
CA GLY A 185 10.61 -10.53 -18.17
C GLY A 185 10.41 -10.78 -19.67
N MET A 186 9.19 -11.11 -20.11
CA MET A 186 8.87 -11.33 -21.52
C MET A 186 8.61 -10.01 -22.27
N SER A 187 8.84 -10.01 -23.58
CA SER A 187 8.69 -8.80 -24.43
C SER A 187 7.27 -8.57 -24.96
N GLN A 188 6.32 -9.45 -24.63
CA GLN A 188 4.95 -9.41 -25.12
C GLN A 188 4.08 -8.44 -24.31
N SER A 189 3.05 -7.85 -24.93
CA SER A 189 2.10 -6.97 -24.26
C SER A 189 0.65 -7.26 -24.74
N PRO A 190 -0.32 -7.50 -23.83
CA PRO A 190 -0.14 -7.62 -22.38
C PRO A 190 0.81 -8.79 -22.04
N LEU A 191 1.43 -8.74 -20.86
CA LEU A 191 2.38 -9.77 -20.44
C LEU A 191 1.63 -11.11 -20.30
N PRO A 192 2.23 -12.25 -20.69
CA PRO A 192 1.57 -13.55 -20.53
C PRO A 192 1.29 -13.84 -19.06
N LEU A 193 0.21 -14.58 -18.81
CA LEU A 193 -0.18 -15.08 -17.50
C LEU A 193 -0.05 -16.59 -17.46
N ASP A 194 0.43 -17.12 -16.33
CA ASP A 194 0.35 -18.55 -16.01
C ASP A 194 -1.09 -18.92 -15.62
N GLN A 195 -1.93 -19.13 -16.64
CA GLN A 195 -3.37 -19.39 -16.46
C GLN A 195 -3.65 -20.70 -15.73
N ASP A 196 -2.80 -21.72 -15.87
CA ASP A 196 -3.00 -23.00 -15.20
C ASP A 196 -2.76 -22.87 -13.69
N SER A 197 -1.73 -22.12 -13.28
CA SER A 197 -1.48 -21.85 -11.86
C SER A 197 -2.55 -20.93 -11.27
N ILE A 198 -3.02 -19.91 -12.00
CA ILE A 198 -4.16 -19.09 -11.57
C ILE A 198 -5.42 -19.95 -11.37
N ALA A 199 -5.75 -20.82 -12.34
CA ALA A 199 -6.92 -21.69 -12.24
C ALA A 199 -6.82 -22.66 -11.05
N THR A 200 -5.62 -23.20 -10.80
CA THR A 200 -5.34 -24.06 -9.65
C THR A 200 -5.52 -23.29 -8.34
N ALA A 201 -4.96 -22.08 -8.23
CA ALA A 201 -5.06 -21.25 -7.04
C ALA A 201 -6.49 -20.77 -6.75
N ILE A 202 -7.32 -20.53 -7.78
CA ILE A 202 -8.76 -20.30 -7.61
C ILE A 202 -9.45 -21.58 -7.11
N TRP A 203 -9.21 -22.71 -7.77
CA TRP A 203 -9.87 -23.99 -7.48
C TRP A 203 -9.57 -24.52 -6.07
N GLU A 204 -8.33 -24.37 -5.62
CA GLU A 204 -7.88 -24.85 -4.31
C GLU A 204 -8.21 -23.90 -3.17
N SER A 205 -8.75 -22.71 -3.48
CA SER A 205 -9.16 -21.74 -2.48
C SER A 205 -10.22 -22.31 -1.55
N ASN A 206 -9.92 -22.30 -0.25
CA ASN A 206 -10.80 -22.82 0.80
C ASN A 206 -10.84 -21.91 2.03
N TRP A 207 -10.50 -20.63 1.87
CA TRP A 207 -10.45 -19.69 2.98
C TRP A 207 -11.85 -19.15 3.29
N ASN A 208 -12.55 -19.82 4.21
CA ASN A 208 -13.94 -19.50 4.58
C ASN A 208 -14.88 -19.49 3.36
N THR A 209 -15.50 -18.34 3.04
CA THR A 209 -16.37 -18.18 1.87
C THR A 209 -15.60 -17.96 0.57
N TYR A 210 -14.28 -17.80 0.61
CA TYR A 210 -13.44 -17.64 -0.57
C TYR A 210 -13.11 -19.03 -1.12
N ASN A 211 -14.02 -19.55 -1.94
CA ASN A 211 -13.90 -20.85 -2.57
C ASN A 211 -14.66 -20.89 -3.92
N PRO A 212 -14.35 -21.82 -4.82
CA PRO A 212 -14.94 -21.86 -6.16
C PRO A 212 -16.46 -22.02 -6.21
N GLY A 213 -17.08 -22.50 -5.14
CA GLY A 213 -18.53 -22.64 -5.04
C GLY A 213 -19.26 -21.35 -4.64
N ASN A 214 -18.52 -20.33 -4.16
CA ASN A 214 -19.09 -19.07 -3.72
C ASN A 214 -19.27 -18.10 -4.91
N ALA A 215 -20.46 -17.50 -5.01
CA ALA A 215 -20.81 -16.62 -6.11
C ALA A 215 -20.01 -15.31 -6.11
N ASP A 216 -19.81 -14.69 -4.95
CA ASP A 216 -19.13 -13.40 -4.85
C ASP A 216 -17.62 -13.55 -5.07
N TYR A 217 -17.02 -14.63 -4.55
CA TYR A 217 -15.64 -15.03 -4.84
C TYR A 217 -15.41 -15.19 -6.34
N MET A 218 -16.20 -16.04 -7.01
CA MET A 218 -16.04 -16.24 -8.45
C MET A 218 -16.40 -15.00 -9.26
N ASN A 219 -17.37 -14.21 -8.84
CA ASN A 219 -17.74 -12.96 -9.50
C ASN A 219 -16.60 -11.94 -9.46
N SER A 220 -15.77 -11.92 -8.40
CA SER A 220 -14.56 -11.07 -8.36
C SER A 220 -13.58 -11.36 -9.49
N PHE A 221 -13.64 -12.56 -10.10
CA PHE A 221 -12.88 -12.98 -11.28
C PHE A 221 -13.67 -12.89 -12.59
N MET A 222 -14.86 -12.27 -12.60
CA MET A 222 -15.82 -12.27 -13.73
C MET A 222 -16.33 -13.68 -14.10
N MET A 223 -16.34 -14.60 -13.15
CA MET A 223 -16.71 -15.99 -13.33
C MET A 223 -17.96 -16.35 -12.50
N THR A 224 -18.44 -17.58 -12.67
CA THR A 224 -19.56 -18.15 -11.92
C THR A 224 -19.09 -19.32 -11.04
N PRO A 225 -19.87 -19.71 -10.01
CA PRO A 225 -19.55 -20.88 -9.19
C PRO A 225 -19.16 -22.10 -10.04
N ALA A 226 -18.01 -22.67 -9.75
CA ALA A 226 -17.43 -23.78 -10.50
C ALA A 226 -17.53 -25.09 -9.71
N SER A 227 -17.74 -26.20 -10.40
CA SER A 227 -17.82 -27.53 -9.78
C SER A 227 -16.60 -28.42 -10.05
N SER A 228 -15.60 -27.94 -10.81
CA SER A 228 -14.36 -28.66 -11.07
C SER A 228 -13.24 -27.71 -11.50
N LEU A 229 -11.98 -28.13 -11.38
CA LEU A 229 -10.83 -27.39 -11.92
C LEU A 229 -10.97 -27.13 -13.44
N ALA A 230 -11.45 -28.11 -14.21
CA ALA A 230 -11.64 -27.95 -15.65
C ALA A 230 -12.67 -26.86 -16.01
N ASP A 231 -13.67 -26.67 -15.14
CA ASP A 231 -14.66 -25.60 -15.26
C ASP A 231 -14.02 -24.23 -14.97
N VAL A 232 -13.22 -24.13 -13.90
CA VAL A 232 -12.41 -22.93 -13.61
C VAL A 232 -11.49 -22.59 -14.78
N GLN A 233 -10.75 -23.56 -15.32
CA GLN A 233 -9.86 -23.35 -16.48
C GLN A 233 -10.64 -22.84 -17.70
N SER A 234 -11.79 -23.45 -18.01
CA SER A 234 -12.61 -23.05 -19.16
C SER A 234 -13.18 -21.63 -18.99
N GLN A 235 -13.65 -21.29 -17.80
CA GLN A 235 -14.19 -19.97 -17.50
C GLN A 235 -13.07 -18.91 -17.50
N LEU A 236 -11.92 -19.19 -16.89
CA LEU A 236 -10.78 -18.29 -16.85
C LEU A 236 -10.26 -17.98 -18.26
N ALA A 237 -10.10 -18.99 -19.11
CA ALA A 237 -9.70 -18.79 -20.49
C ALA A 237 -10.66 -17.89 -21.29
N ALA A 238 -11.95 -17.86 -20.92
CA ALA A 238 -12.94 -17.01 -21.56
C ALA A 238 -12.86 -15.54 -21.14
N VAL A 239 -12.36 -15.26 -19.92
CA VAL A 239 -12.33 -13.90 -19.34
C VAL A 239 -10.92 -13.34 -19.12
N ALA A 240 -9.86 -14.13 -19.30
CA ALA A 240 -8.48 -13.79 -18.92
C ALA A 240 -8.03 -12.41 -19.43
N THR A 241 -8.29 -12.06 -20.69
CA THR A 241 -7.92 -10.75 -21.23
C THR A 241 -8.66 -9.59 -20.55
N GLN A 242 -9.95 -9.75 -20.27
CA GLN A 242 -10.75 -8.72 -19.59
C GLN A 242 -10.36 -8.62 -18.12
N LEU A 243 -10.08 -9.74 -17.48
CA LEU A 243 -9.64 -9.83 -16.10
C LEU A 243 -8.25 -9.19 -15.91
N GLN A 244 -7.31 -9.43 -16.82
CA GLN A 244 -6.00 -8.78 -16.80
C GLN A 244 -6.13 -7.27 -16.99
N GLN A 245 -6.93 -6.82 -17.97
CA GLN A 245 -7.21 -5.39 -18.15
C GLN A 245 -7.83 -4.77 -16.90
N PHE A 246 -8.77 -5.46 -16.26
CA PHE A 246 -9.39 -5.00 -15.03
C PHE A 246 -8.36 -4.85 -13.91
N SER A 247 -7.55 -5.87 -13.66
CA SER A 247 -6.48 -5.80 -12.66
C SER A 247 -5.47 -4.70 -12.95
N ASP A 248 -5.10 -4.49 -14.22
CA ASP A 248 -4.17 -3.42 -14.61
C ASP A 248 -4.73 -2.02 -14.37
N VAL A 249 -6.00 -1.78 -14.71
CA VAL A 249 -6.69 -0.51 -14.45
C VAL A 249 -6.75 -0.22 -12.96
N GLU A 250 -7.17 -1.22 -12.19
CA GLU A 250 -7.35 -1.07 -10.75
C GLU A 250 -6.01 -0.87 -10.03
N ASN A 251 -4.96 -1.60 -10.40
CA ASN A 251 -3.61 -1.38 -9.86
C ASN A 251 -3.08 0.04 -10.15
N ARG A 252 -3.40 0.64 -11.31
CA ARG A 252 -3.01 2.03 -11.60
C ARG A 252 -3.74 3.03 -10.70
N LEU A 253 -5.05 2.84 -10.49
CA LEU A 253 -5.82 3.68 -9.57
C LEU A 253 -5.34 3.52 -8.13
N LEU A 254 -5.07 2.28 -7.72
CA LEU A 254 -4.55 1.94 -6.40
C LEU A 254 -3.18 2.56 -6.14
N ALA A 255 -2.26 2.46 -7.10
CA ALA A 255 -0.93 3.08 -7.01
C ALA A 255 -1.00 4.61 -6.90
N ALA A 256 -1.92 5.26 -7.64
CA ALA A 256 -2.16 6.69 -7.52
C ALA A 256 -2.75 7.05 -6.14
N ALA A 257 -3.67 6.24 -5.62
CA ALA A 257 -4.28 6.46 -4.32
C ALA A 257 -3.24 6.34 -3.19
N TYR A 258 -2.39 5.31 -3.20
CA TYR A 258 -1.32 5.10 -2.22
C TYR A 258 -0.36 6.27 -2.09
N GLN A 259 0.08 6.86 -3.21
CA GLN A 259 0.94 8.06 -3.18
C GLN A 259 0.30 9.22 -2.41
N SER A 260 -1.02 9.25 -2.31
CA SER A 260 -1.79 10.31 -1.66
C SER A 260 -2.13 10.01 -0.19
N MET A 261 -1.86 8.81 0.31
CA MET A 261 -2.17 8.42 1.69
C MET A 261 -1.25 9.09 2.72
N PRO A 262 -1.74 9.30 3.96
CA PRO A 262 -0.93 9.86 5.04
C PRO A 262 0.32 9.02 5.34
N ARG A 263 1.41 9.69 5.71
CA ARG A 263 2.66 9.03 6.14
C ARG A 263 2.55 8.53 7.57
N THR A 264 3.47 7.62 7.90
CA THR A 264 3.62 7.09 9.26
C THR A 264 5.00 7.43 9.81
N SER A 265 5.06 7.91 11.05
CA SER A 265 6.33 8.18 11.73
C SER A 265 6.98 6.88 12.19
N ILE A 266 8.32 6.81 12.14
CA ILE A 266 9.05 5.66 12.72
C ILE A 266 9.00 5.64 14.25
N VAL A 267 8.62 6.74 14.90
CA VAL A 267 8.43 6.78 16.36
C VAL A 267 7.15 6.05 16.75
N ASP A 268 6.11 6.17 15.93
CA ASP A 268 4.86 5.43 16.11
C ASP A 268 5.01 3.97 15.66
N GLN A 269 5.56 3.76 14.46
CA GLN A 269 5.82 2.43 13.89
C GLN A 269 7.31 2.26 13.56
N PRO A 270 8.14 1.77 14.48
CA PRO A 270 9.56 1.57 14.21
C PRO A 270 9.84 0.51 13.14
N GLN A 271 8.96 -0.49 13.06
CA GLN A 271 9.02 -1.60 12.12
C GLN A 271 7.61 -1.94 11.69
N LEU A 272 7.48 -2.51 10.50
CA LEU A 272 6.23 -3.07 10.00
C LEU A 272 6.36 -4.58 9.87
N PHE A 273 5.28 -5.31 10.11
CA PHE A 273 5.30 -6.77 10.16
C PHE A 273 4.24 -7.35 9.22
N SER A 274 4.60 -8.36 8.45
CA SER A 274 3.65 -9.09 7.62
C SER A 274 3.79 -10.58 7.89
N GLY A 275 2.72 -11.19 8.39
CA GLY A 275 2.57 -12.63 8.24
C GLY A 275 2.16 -12.85 6.81
N GLN A 276 2.94 -13.59 6.03
CA GLN A 276 2.53 -13.93 4.67
C GLN A 276 1.37 -14.93 4.79
N MET A 277 0.17 -14.43 5.08
CA MET A 277 -1.08 -15.20 4.97
C MET A 277 -1.39 -15.50 3.53
N ASP A 278 -0.92 -14.61 2.65
CA ASP A 278 -1.76 -14.16 1.56
C ASP A 278 -1.99 -15.31 0.62
N ILE A 279 -3.19 -15.86 0.80
CA ILE A 279 -3.75 -16.95 0.05
C ILE A 279 -3.12 -18.28 0.47
N TYR A 280 -3.68 -18.91 1.52
CA TYR A 280 -3.22 -20.20 2.07
C TYR A 280 -2.89 -21.26 1.01
N GLN A 281 -3.64 -21.30 -0.10
CA GLN A 281 -3.42 -22.24 -1.19
C GLN A 281 -2.23 -21.91 -2.11
N LEU A 282 -1.63 -20.72 -2.03
CA LEU A 282 -0.37 -20.42 -2.71
C LEU A 282 0.83 -21.10 -2.03
N GLY A 283 0.76 -21.40 -0.72
CA GLY A 283 1.88 -22.04 -0.02
C GLY A 283 3.20 -21.26 -0.11
N MET A 284 4.30 -21.93 0.23
CA MET A 284 5.63 -21.29 0.21
C MET A 284 6.28 -21.31 -1.18
N GLU A 285 5.85 -22.22 -2.06
CA GLU A 285 6.34 -22.39 -3.43
C GLU A 285 6.00 -21.24 -4.39
N HIS A 286 5.06 -20.36 -4.02
CA HIS A 286 4.72 -19.18 -4.81
C HIS A 286 5.30 -17.88 -4.22
N PHE A 287 5.88 -17.91 -3.01
CA PHE A 287 6.48 -16.70 -2.43
C PHE A 287 7.61 -16.13 -3.32
N GLY A 288 8.41 -17.00 -3.94
CA GLY A 288 9.51 -16.55 -4.81
C GLY A 288 9.05 -15.84 -6.10
N ILE A 289 7.86 -16.16 -6.62
CA ILE A 289 7.36 -15.55 -7.87
C ILE A 289 6.78 -14.16 -7.68
N GLU A 290 6.64 -13.71 -6.44
CA GLU A 290 6.23 -12.34 -6.10
C GLU A 290 7.28 -11.29 -6.46
N PHE A 291 8.50 -11.70 -6.84
CA PHE A 291 9.62 -10.81 -7.10
C PHE A 291 10.00 -10.71 -8.57
N LEU A 292 10.44 -9.53 -9.00
CA LEU A 292 11.00 -9.31 -10.34
C LEU A 292 12.31 -10.08 -10.57
N GLN A 293 13.04 -10.40 -9.50
CA GLN A 293 14.30 -11.16 -9.53
C GLN A 293 14.09 -12.65 -9.79
N CYS A 294 12.86 -13.16 -9.74
CA CYS A 294 12.58 -14.57 -10.04
C CYS A 294 12.96 -14.89 -11.50
N PRO A 295 13.85 -15.88 -11.75
CA PRO A 295 14.34 -16.17 -13.11
C PRO A 295 13.22 -16.66 -14.05
N LEU A 296 12.15 -17.25 -13.51
CA LEU A 296 11.01 -17.73 -14.30
C LEU A 296 10.25 -16.60 -15.00
N ASN A 297 10.41 -15.34 -14.56
CA ASN A 297 9.81 -14.17 -15.21
C ASN A 297 10.22 -14.02 -16.68
N ALA A 298 11.39 -14.55 -17.07
CA ALA A 298 11.88 -14.51 -18.45
C ALA A 298 11.15 -15.50 -19.39
N GLY A 299 10.27 -16.35 -18.85
CA GLY A 299 9.58 -17.41 -19.60
C GLY A 299 10.46 -18.64 -19.89
N PRO A 300 10.01 -19.54 -20.78
CA PRO A 300 8.80 -19.45 -21.59
C PRO A 300 7.51 -19.56 -20.76
N ASP A 301 6.40 -19.03 -21.30
CA ASP A 301 5.06 -19.07 -20.70
C ASP A 301 4.45 -20.48 -20.60
N THR A 302 5.17 -21.50 -21.08
CA THR A 302 4.85 -22.92 -20.91
C THR A 302 5.43 -23.54 -19.64
N VAL A 303 6.25 -22.80 -18.88
CA VAL A 303 6.85 -23.26 -17.61
C VAL A 303 6.15 -22.54 -16.46
N PRO A 304 5.45 -23.24 -15.57
CA PRO A 304 4.70 -22.61 -14.49
C PRO A 304 5.55 -21.66 -13.64
N LEU A 305 4.96 -20.56 -13.22
CA LEU A 305 5.52 -19.65 -12.22
C LEU A 305 5.36 -20.30 -10.85
N GLN A 306 6.25 -21.23 -10.54
CA GLN A 306 6.35 -21.88 -9.25
C GLN A 306 7.82 -22.20 -8.97
N ILE A 307 8.32 -21.85 -7.78
CA ILE A 307 9.72 -22.06 -7.41
C ILE A 307 9.82 -22.51 -5.95
N ASP A 308 10.58 -23.57 -5.70
CA ASP A 308 10.83 -24.02 -4.33
C ASP A 308 11.37 -22.88 -3.46
N PHE A 309 10.80 -22.72 -2.27
CA PHE A 309 11.17 -21.62 -1.37
C PHE A 309 12.65 -21.65 -0.98
N ASN A 310 13.21 -22.85 -0.73
CA ASN A 310 14.63 -22.98 -0.40
C ASN A 310 15.51 -22.55 -1.58
N GLN A 311 15.08 -22.83 -2.81
CA GLN A 311 15.75 -22.34 -4.01
C GLN A 311 15.68 -20.80 -4.09
N ALA A 312 14.53 -20.19 -3.84
CA ALA A 312 14.36 -18.73 -3.88
C ALA A 312 15.28 -18.00 -2.88
N ILE A 313 15.32 -18.47 -1.62
CA ILE A 313 16.21 -17.91 -0.58
C ILE A 313 17.69 -18.25 -0.78
N ALA A 314 18.02 -19.24 -1.61
CA ALA A 314 19.40 -19.53 -2.00
C ALA A 314 19.86 -18.69 -3.20
N ASP A 315 18.96 -18.29 -4.08
CA ASP A 315 19.31 -17.66 -5.36
C ASP A 315 19.25 -16.13 -5.35
N TYR A 316 18.17 -15.56 -4.81
CA TYR A 316 17.92 -14.10 -4.93
C TYR A 316 17.23 -13.46 -3.72
N ILE A 317 16.77 -14.23 -2.73
CA ILE A 317 16.26 -13.70 -1.45
C ILE A 317 17.30 -13.97 -0.36
N ARG A 318 18.52 -13.43 -0.52
CA ARG A 318 19.63 -13.62 0.45
C ARG A 318 20.03 -12.30 1.10
N PRO A 319 20.61 -12.35 2.32
CA PRO A 319 21.23 -11.17 2.91
C PRO A 319 22.18 -10.45 1.93
N GLY A 320 21.92 -9.17 1.69
CA GLY A 320 22.67 -8.34 0.73
C GLY A 320 22.04 -8.21 -0.66
N ASP A 321 21.09 -9.06 -1.02
CA ASP A 321 20.37 -8.98 -2.29
C ASP A 321 19.20 -7.98 -2.19
N THR A 322 18.86 -7.34 -3.31
CA THR A 322 17.68 -6.47 -3.43
C THR A 322 16.56 -7.20 -4.15
N ILE A 323 15.39 -7.29 -3.52
CA ILE A 323 14.17 -7.86 -4.08
C ILE A 323 13.18 -6.75 -4.39
N THR A 324 12.43 -6.89 -5.48
CA THR A 324 11.44 -5.90 -5.94
C THR A 324 10.10 -6.59 -6.16
N THR A 325 9.05 -6.13 -5.50
CA THR A 325 7.74 -6.78 -5.53
C THR A 325 7.02 -6.57 -6.87
N LYS A 326 6.29 -7.59 -7.35
CA LYS A 326 5.40 -7.51 -8.51
C LYS A 326 4.03 -6.93 -8.18
N MET A 327 3.63 -7.03 -6.92
CA MET A 327 2.30 -6.62 -6.45
C MET A 327 2.38 -5.84 -5.13
N VAL A 328 1.22 -5.47 -4.60
CA VAL A 328 1.10 -4.72 -3.34
C VAL A 328 1.33 -5.65 -2.16
N TRP A 329 2.24 -5.31 -1.25
CA TRP A 329 2.34 -6.04 0.02
C TRP A 329 1.62 -5.32 1.15
N SER A 330 0.87 -6.09 1.94
CA SER A 330 0.22 -5.62 3.16
C SER A 330 1.03 -5.97 4.41
N PHE A 331 1.10 -5.03 5.34
CA PHE A 331 1.78 -5.12 6.63
C PHE A 331 0.89 -4.55 7.73
N GLY A 332 1.02 -5.09 8.94
CA GLY A 332 0.47 -4.54 10.18
C GLY A 332 1.56 -3.95 11.07
N SER A 333 1.15 -3.57 12.29
CA SER A 333 2.01 -2.92 13.29
C SER A 333 2.62 -3.88 14.32
N SER A 334 2.32 -5.18 14.26
CA SER A 334 2.75 -6.12 15.31
C SER A 334 3.30 -7.44 14.78
N MET A 335 4.45 -7.84 15.34
CA MET A 335 5.01 -9.18 15.17
C MET A 335 4.07 -10.28 15.67
N SER A 336 3.31 -10.06 16.75
CA SER A 336 2.41 -11.08 17.28
C SER A 336 1.26 -11.39 16.32
N GLU A 337 0.75 -10.35 15.67
CA GLU A 337 -0.30 -10.47 14.66
C GLU A 337 0.24 -11.14 13.40
N ALA A 338 1.41 -10.72 12.91
CA ALA A 338 2.09 -11.38 11.79
C ALA A 338 2.33 -12.88 12.06
N MET A 339 2.76 -13.24 13.27
CA MET A 339 2.97 -14.64 13.67
C MET A 339 1.68 -15.45 13.79
N GLN A 340 0.54 -14.82 14.06
CA GLN A 340 -0.77 -15.50 14.09
C GLN A 340 -1.23 -15.90 12.67
N TYR A 341 -0.85 -15.10 11.69
CA TYR A 341 -1.35 -15.14 10.33
C TYR A 341 -0.34 -15.77 9.33
N GLN A 342 0.92 -16.01 9.70
CA GLN A 342 1.92 -16.60 8.80
C GLN A 342 1.55 -17.98 8.17
N ASN A 343 1.92 -18.19 6.90
CA ASN A 343 1.82 -19.47 6.17
C ASN A 343 3.14 -20.30 6.14
N GLY A 344 4.10 -19.95 6.99
CA GLY A 344 5.49 -20.43 7.01
C GLY A 344 6.50 -19.28 6.93
N ILE A 345 6.04 -18.07 6.59
CA ILE A 345 6.89 -16.90 6.34
C ILE A 345 6.37 -15.67 7.10
N VAL A 346 7.27 -14.95 7.76
CA VAL A 346 7.06 -13.63 8.36
C VAL A 346 8.06 -12.65 7.77
N LEU A 347 7.59 -11.50 7.33
CA LEU A 347 8.40 -10.38 6.89
C LEU A 347 8.48 -9.33 7.99
N VAL A 348 9.68 -8.81 8.21
CA VAL A 348 9.94 -7.66 9.08
C VAL A 348 10.53 -6.56 8.21
N ALA A 349 9.78 -5.48 7.99
CA ALA A 349 10.27 -4.33 7.26
C ALA A 349 10.84 -3.28 8.21
N ASN A 350 12.03 -2.79 7.87
CA ASN A 350 12.73 -1.67 8.48
C ASN A 350 12.69 -0.46 7.55
N PRO A 351 12.56 0.77 8.11
CA PRO A 351 12.58 1.99 7.31
C PRO A 351 14.00 2.22 6.76
N PRO A 352 14.17 3.00 5.67
CA PRO A 352 15.50 3.31 5.15
C PRO A 352 16.41 3.92 6.24
N ASP A 353 17.72 3.66 6.14
CA ASP A 353 18.69 4.20 7.11
C ASP A 353 18.60 5.73 7.21
N GLY A 354 18.41 6.23 8.43
CA GLY A 354 18.28 7.66 8.71
C GLY A 354 16.91 8.25 8.37
N ALA A 355 15.94 7.46 7.92
CA ALA A 355 14.58 7.92 7.71
C ALA A 355 13.87 8.19 9.04
N TRP A 356 13.05 9.23 9.07
CA TRP A 356 12.16 9.55 10.19
C TRP A 356 10.70 9.15 9.92
N VAL A 357 10.38 8.84 8.67
CA VAL A 357 9.04 8.48 8.22
C VAL A 357 9.10 7.30 7.27
N TRP A 358 7.99 6.57 7.19
CA TRP A 358 7.73 5.62 6.12
C TRP A 358 7.21 6.34 4.89
N ASP A 359 8.11 6.79 4.01
CA ASP A 359 7.69 7.44 2.75
C ASP A 359 7.14 6.43 1.72
N ALA A 360 7.60 5.18 1.75
CA ALA A 360 7.17 4.15 0.80
C ALA A 360 5.96 3.32 1.27
N ALA A 361 5.60 3.39 2.56
CA ALA A 361 4.46 2.68 3.11
C ALA A 361 3.26 3.61 3.25
N SER A 362 2.11 3.18 2.73
CA SER A 362 0.86 3.93 2.79
C SER A 362 0.01 3.44 3.95
N TYR A 363 -0.38 4.32 4.87
CA TYR A 363 -1.34 3.95 5.93
C TYR A 363 -2.77 3.95 5.37
N ILE A 364 -3.36 2.76 5.22
CA ILE A 364 -4.64 2.58 4.50
C ILE A 364 -5.82 2.21 5.40
N THR A 365 -5.61 1.98 6.69
CA THR A 365 -6.67 1.62 7.66
C THR A 365 -7.95 2.45 7.56
N PRO A 366 -7.94 3.80 7.34
CA PRO A 366 -9.18 4.55 7.20
C PRO A 366 -10.11 4.03 6.09
N LEU A 367 -9.55 3.38 5.06
CA LEU A 367 -10.26 2.77 3.94
C LEU A 367 -10.30 1.23 4.00
N SER A 368 -9.80 0.59 5.07
CA SER A 368 -9.92 -0.87 5.24
C SER A 368 -11.37 -1.31 5.42
N ASP A 369 -11.72 -2.51 4.99
CA ASP A 369 -13.01 -3.14 5.23
C ASP A 369 -13.20 -3.57 6.68
N ASP A 370 -12.10 -3.90 7.37
CA ASP A 370 -12.04 -4.14 8.81
C ASP A 370 -11.55 -2.89 9.57
N PRO A 371 -12.41 -2.19 10.33
CA PRO A 371 -12.01 -1.02 11.09
C PRO A 371 -11.08 -1.32 12.27
N ASP A 372 -10.98 -2.58 12.71
CA ASP A 372 -10.14 -2.97 13.85
C ASP A 372 -8.71 -3.33 13.40
N LYS A 373 -8.46 -3.45 12.09
CA LYS A 373 -7.17 -3.85 11.54
C LYS A 373 -6.31 -2.64 11.15
N ILE A 374 -5.06 -2.65 11.64
CA ILE A 374 -4.05 -1.68 11.24
C ILE A 374 -3.37 -2.18 9.96
N GLU A 375 -3.38 -1.37 8.91
CA GLU A 375 -2.92 -1.76 7.58
C GLU A 375 -2.03 -0.70 6.95
N TYR A 376 -0.86 -1.17 6.55
CA TYR A 376 0.12 -0.46 5.75
C TYR A 376 0.36 -1.22 4.46
N THR A 377 0.48 -0.51 3.35
CA THR A 377 0.77 -1.14 2.07
C THR A 377 2.00 -0.56 1.40
N PHE A 378 2.78 -1.43 0.78
CA PHE A 378 3.83 -1.07 -0.17
C PHE A 378 3.32 -1.30 -1.59
N ALA A 379 3.48 -0.30 -2.45
CA ALA A 379 3.04 -0.40 -3.84
C ALA A 379 3.85 -1.45 -4.63
N PRO A 380 3.34 -1.96 -5.76
CA PRO A 380 4.14 -2.79 -6.67
C PRO A 380 5.39 -2.05 -7.13
N GLY A 381 6.50 -2.76 -7.30
CA GLY A 381 7.79 -2.17 -7.64
C GLY A 381 8.58 -1.64 -6.44
N THR A 382 8.05 -1.74 -5.22
CA THR A 382 8.82 -1.41 -4.01
C THR A 382 10.00 -2.37 -3.89
N SER A 383 11.19 -1.81 -3.65
CA SER A 383 12.43 -2.58 -3.53
C SER A 383 12.90 -2.64 -2.10
N PHE A 384 13.35 -3.81 -1.67
CA PHE A 384 13.81 -4.11 -0.33
C PHE A 384 15.19 -4.75 -0.40
N LEU A 385 16.13 -4.27 0.40
CA LEU A 385 17.36 -4.98 0.69
C LEU A 385 17.05 -6.06 1.72
N VAL A 386 17.36 -7.31 1.41
CA VAL A 386 17.26 -8.41 2.38
C VAL A 386 18.40 -8.26 3.38
N GLN A 387 18.08 -8.10 4.67
CA GLN A 387 19.06 -7.96 5.75
C GLN A 387 19.36 -9.29 6.42
N SER A 388 18.34 -10.11 6.67
CA SER A 388 18.51 -11.45 7.23
C SER A 388 17.41 -12.40 6.75
N VAL A 389 17.74 -13.69 6.74
CA VAL A 389 16.81 -14.79 6.51
C VAL A 389 17.09 -15.84 7.58
N GLU A 390 16.17 -16.00 8.52
CA GLU A 390 16.37 -16.80 9.72
C GLU A 390 15.20 -17.76 9.91
N GLN A 391 15.47 -18.94 10.48
CA GLN A 391 14.42 -19.89 10.83
C GLN A 391 14.18 -19.84 12.33
N THR A 392 12.92 -19.79 12.74
CA THR A 392 12.47 -19.84 14.13
C THR A 392 11.35 -20.87 14.29
N GLN A 393 10.93 -21.12 15.53
CA GLN A 393 9.76 -21.95 15.82
C GLN A 393 8.64 -21.13 16.44
N ASN A 394 7.43 -21.29 15.93
CA ASN A 394 6.20 -20.74 16.49
C ASN A 394 5.22 -21.90 16.75
N ASN A 395 4.89 -22.15 18.02
CA ASN A 395 4.01 -23.26 18.42
C ASN A 395 4.41 -24.64 17.84
N GLY A 396 5.71 -24.89 17.66
CA GLY A 396 6.25 -26.14 17.11
C GLY A 396 6.22 -26.23 15.58
N VAL A 397 5.82 -25.16 14.89
CA VAL A 397 5.92 -25.03 13.43
C VAL A 397 7.16 -24.20 13.12
N ASP A 398 7.95 -24.64 12.14
CA ASP A 398 9.09 -23.89 11.65
C ASP A 398 8.59 -22.70 10.80
N VAL A 399 9.11 -21.51 11.08
CA VAL A 399 8.74 -20.25 10.42
C VAL A 399 10.02 -19.55 9.96
N TRP A 400 10.01 -19.07 8.73
CA TRP A 400 11.08 -18.22 8.20
C TRP A 400 10.78 -16.76 8.48
N VAL A 401 11.74 -16.06 9.09
CA VAL A 401 11.70 -14.63 9.32
C VAL A 401 12.67 -13.97 8.35
N ILE A 402 12.13 -13.14 7.47
CA ILE A 402 12.92 -12.37 6.49
C ILE A 402 12.88 -10.91 6.92
N THR A 403 14.05 -10.39 7.32
CA THR A 403 14.20 -8.97 7.67
C THR A 403 14.59 -8.20 6.43
N LEU A 404 13.86 -7.13 6.15
CA LEU A 404 13.93 -6.31 4.94
C LEU A 404 14.21 -4.86 5.34
N LEU A 405 15.10 -4.20 4.61
CA LEU A 405 15.28 -2.75 4.65
C LEU A 405 14.64 -2.17 3.40
N VAL A 406 13.66 -1.27 3.56
CA VAL A 406 13.08 -0.56 2.41
C VAL A 406 14.17 0.28 1.74
N SER A 407 14.31 0.13 0.43
CA SER A 407 15.20 1.00 -0.35
C SER A 407 14.60 2.40 -0.41
N GLY A 408 15.40 3.44 -0.13
CA GLY A 408 14.95 4.83 -0.29
C GLY A 408 14.45 5.09 -1.71
N ALA A 409 13.30 5.76 -1.83
CA ALA A 409 12.68 6.13 -3.09
C ALA A 409 13.50 7.19 -3.86
#